data_AF-A0A4U8V280-F1
#
_entry.id   AF-A0A4U8V280-F1
#
_cell.length_a   1.000
_cell.length_b   1.000
_cell.length_c   1.000
_cell.angle_alpha   90.00
_cell.angle_beta   90.00
_cell.angle_gamma   90.00
#
_symmetry.space_group_name_H-M   'P 1'
#
loop_
_entity.id
_entity.type
_entity.pdbx_description
1 polymer ?
#
loop_
_entity_poly.entity_id
_entity_poly.type
_entity_poly.pdbx_seq_one_letter_code
_entity_poly.pdbx_strand_id
1 'polypeptide(L)'
;MWMFGMVTFIDQMMYSEFANPIKWLTRERTFVLTLIYLVIFVGLIVAPSLFYIKLKQVIVYEEYGEITNFRIDTYSCSTILPKHLSLYVNGFALIFDFIVPILLVIILLTVLIGRVNARRPQTNYLNQWKINSFIILLASLHFLAYLPHWTAILLLFVAENWSMHIPDWMLVALRQLVLIFPHLTAAFAWIPLSNLSTLLGDRARNVCSESFGKLTRPKRQPGTWVEESCF
;
A
#
# COMPACT_ATOMS: atom_id res chain seq x y z
N MET A 1 2.08 4.03 -4.78
CA MET A 1 2.69 3.50 -3.54
C MET A 1 1.83 2.42 -2.87
N TRP A 2 0.50 2.57 -2.78
CA TRP A 2 -0.42 1.57 -2.20
C TRP A 2 -0.33 0.18 -2.82
N MET A 3 -0.06 0.16 -4.11
CA MET A 3 0.14 -1.03 -4.92
C MET A 3 1.36 -1.87 -4.58
N PHE A 4 2.46 -1.25 -4.14
CA PHE A 4 3.60 -1.99 -3.62
C PHE A 4 3.24 -2.66 -2.28
N GLY A 5 2.37 -2.03 -1.49
CA GLY A 5 1.78 -2.63 -0.28
C GLY A 5 0.89 -3.83 -0.59
N MET A 6 0.04 -3.75 -1.62
CA MET A 6 -0.78 -4.88 -2.10
C MET A 6 0.05 -6.04 -2.67
N VAL A 7 1.12 -5.74 -3.42
CA VAL A 7 2.02 -6.79 -3.96
C VAL A 7 2.82 -7.46 -2.84
N THR A 8 3.35 -6.69 -1.89
CA THR A 8 4.02 -7.27 -0.71
C THR A 8 3.04 -8.00 0.19
N PHE A 9 1.79 -7.54 0.29
CA PHE A 9 0.69 -8.21 1.01
C PHE A 9 0.32 -9.56 0.36
N ILE A 10 0.18 -9.62 -0.97
CA ILE A 10 -0.09 -10.87 -1.68
C ILE A 10 1.13 -11.81 -1.57
N ASP A 11 2.36 -11.31 -1.69
CA ASP A 11 3.57 -12.11 -1.50
C ASP A 11 3.67 -12.66 -0.06
N GLN A 12 3.24 -11.89 0.95
CA GLN A 12 3.21 -12.31 2.36
C GLN A 12 2.09 -13.30 2.69
N MET A 13 0.89 -13.10 2.14
CA MET A 13 -0.20 -14.07 2.23
C MET A 13 0.20 -15.40 1.58
N MET A 14 0.89 -15.36 0.44
CA MET A 14 1.48 -16.53 -0.22
C MET A 14 2.60 -17.18 0.61
N TYR A 15 3.38 -16.39 1.37
CA TYR A 15 4.41 -16.90 2.28
C TYR A 15 3.84 -17.53 3.56
N SER A 16 2.63 -17.14 3.95
CA SER A 16 1.95 -17.72 5.10
C SER A 16 1.44 -19.13 4.76
N GLU A 17 1.35 -20.02 5.76
CA GLU A 17 0.85 -21.41 5.62
C GLU A 17 -0.53 -21.54 4.93
N PHE A 18 -1.23 -20.43 4.63
CA PHE A 18 -2.46 -20.38 3.85
C PHE A 18 -2.29 -20.80 2.37
N ALA A 19 -1.06 -20.80 1.83
CA ALA A 19 -0.78 -21.24 0.45
C ALA A 19 -0.57 -22.76 0.29
N ASN A 20 -0.69 -23.55 1.36
CA ASN A 20 -0.61 -25.02 1.29
C ASN A 20 -1.50 -25.69 0.23
N PRO A 21 -2.70 -25.18 -0.14
CA PRO A 21 -3.48 -25.76 -1.24
C PRO A 21 -3.01 -25.37 -2.65
N ILE A 22 -2.15 -24.36 -2.82
CA ILE A 22 -1.71 -23.84 -4.13
C ILE A 22 -0.25 -24.24 -4.42
N LYS A 23 0.07 -25.54 -4.26
CA LYS A 23 1.43 -26.06 -4.50
C LYS A 23 1.89 -26.02 -5.97
N TRP A 24 0.96 -25.82 -6.90
CA TRP A 24 1.21 -25.92 -8.35
C TRP A 24 1.73 -24.63 -8.99
N LEU A 25 1.49 -23.46 -8.39
CA LEU A 25 2.08 -22.21 -8.88
C LEU A 25 3.44 -21.97 -8.22
N THR A 26 4.48 -21.85 -9.03
CA THR A 26 5.78 -21.37 -8.56
C THR A 26 5.66 -19.92 -8.11
N ARG A 27 6.28 -19.60 -6.97
CA ARG A 27 6.25 -18.27 -6.35
C ARG A 27 6.60 -17.14 -7.32
N GLU A 28 7.62 -17.34 -8.13
CA GLU A 28 8.07 -16.37 -9.13
C GLU A 28 6.98 -16.05 -10.16
N ARG A 29 6.23 -17.05 -10.62
CA ARG A 29 5.14 -16.87 -11.57
C ARG A 29 4.00 -16.08 -10.95
N THR A 30 3.61 -16.38 -9.71
CA THR A 30 2.56 -15.62 -9.04
C THR A 30 2.95 -14.17 -8.84
N PHE A 31 4.20 -13.91 -8.44
CA PHE A 31 4.72 -12.54 -8.27
C PHE A 31 4.70 -11.76 -9.59
N VAL A 32 5.13 -12.37 -10.69
CA VAL A 32 5.10 -11.73 -12.01
C VAL A 32 3.66 -11.48 -12.46
N LEU A 33 2.75 -12.46 -12.26
CA LEU A 33 1.34 -12.29 -12.62
C LEU A 33 0.66 -11.19 -11.80
N THR A 34 0.94 -11.08 -10.50
CA THR A 34 0.38 -10.01 -9.66
C THR A 34 0.93 -8.65 -10.07
N LEU A 35 2.21 -8.56 -10.43
CA LEU A 35 2.81 -7.33 -10.95
C LEU A 35 2.17 -6.91 -12.29
N ILE A 36 2.00 -7.84 -13.22
CA ILE A 36 1.36 -7.57 -14.53
C ILE A 36 -0.09 -7.12 -14.32
N TYR A 37 -0.86 -7.88 -13.53
CA TYR A 37 -2.23 -7.53 -13.17
C TYR A 37 -2.30 -6.11 -12.61
N LEU A 38 -1.38 -5.76 -11.72
CA LEU A 38 -1.33 -4.46 -11.09
C LEU A 38 -1.05 -3.34 -12.08
N VAL A 39 -0.06 -3.49 -12.98
CA VAL A 39 0.23 -2.49 -14.01
C VAL A 39 -0.98 -2.28 -14.92
N ILE A 40 -1.64 -3.36 -15.33
CA ILE A 40 -2.85 -3.29 -16.17
C ILE A 40 -3.98 -2.59 -15.41
N PHE A 41 -4.23 -2.97 -14.16
CA PHE A 41 -5.29 -2.41 -13.32
C PHE A 41 -5.12 -0.88 -13.17
N VAL A 42 -3.89 -0.43 -12.95
CA VAL A 42 -3.56 1.01 -12.87
C VAL A 42 -3.79 1.70 -14.19
N GLY A 43 -3.29 1.12 -15.27
CA GLY A 43 -3.49 1.67 -16.61
C GLY A 43 -4.98 1.88 -16.87
N LEU A 44 -5.81 0.90 -16.52
CA LEU A 44 -7.26 0.95 -16.72
C LEU A 44 -7.98 1.98 -15.83
N ILE A 45 -7.52 2.21 -14.59
CA ILE A 45 -8.17 3.17 -13.68
C ILE A 45 -7.68 4.61 -13.92
N VAL A 46 -6.37 4.77 -14.13
CA VAL A 46 -5.75 6.08 -14.27
C VAL A 46 -5.96 6.65 -15.68
N ALA A 47 -5.89 5.83 -16.74
CA ALA A 47 -5.99 6.33 -18.11
C ALA A 47 -7.30 7.08 -18.41
N PRO A 48 -8.49 6.61 -17.99
CA PRO A 48 -9.73 7.38 -18.16
C PRO A 48 -9.64 8.76 -17.52
N SER A 49 -9.01 8.86 -16.36
CA SER A 49 -8.86 10.11 -15.61
C SER A 49 -7.98 11.13 -16.35
N LEU A 50 -6.98 10.66 -17.10
CA LEU A 50 -6.08 11.51 -17.88
C LEU A 50 -6.82 12.30 -18.99
N PHE A 51 -7.87 11.72 -19.58
CA PHE A 51 -8.66 12.40 -20.62
C PHE A 51 -9.50 13.57 -20.09
N TYR A 52 -9.75 13.63 -18.78
CA TYR A 52 -10.55 14.69 -18.14
C TYR A 52 -9.70 15.74 -17.42
N ILE A 53 -8.37 15.65 -17.53
CA ILE A 53 -7.48 16.67 -17.03
C ILE A 53 -7.61 17.91 -17.93
N LYS A 54 -8.06 19.02 -17.34
CA LYS A 54 -8.11 20.32 -18.00
C LYS A 54 -7.26 21.32 -17.25
N LEU A 55 -6.47 22.09 -18.00
CA LEU A 55 -5.77 23.24 -17.47
C LEU A 55 -6.79 24.38 -17.35
N LYS A 56 -7.06 24.83 -16.13
CA LYS A 56 -7.94 25.97 -15.86
C LYS A 56 -7.10 27.14 -15.37
N GLN A 57 -7.17 28.24 -16.10
CA GLN A 57 -6.61 29.51 -15.64
C GLN A 57 -7.43 30.03 -14.46
N VAL A 58 -6.75 30.30 -13.34
CA VAL A 58 -7.32 30.86 -12.12
C VAL A 58 -6.60 32.17 -11.86
N ILE A 59 -7.35 33.26 -11.91
CA ILE A 59 -6.86 34.60 -11.59
C ILE A 59 -6.82 34.69 -10.06
N VAL A 60 -5.61 34.73 -9.50
CA VAL A 60 -5.41 34.73 -8.03
C VAL A 60 -5.51 36.14 -7.47
N TYR A 61 -5.14 37.13 -8.27
CA TYR A 61 -5.16 38.51 -7.87
C TYR A 61 -5.30 39.40 -9.11
N GLU A 62 -6.28 40.30 -9.07
CA GLU A 62 -6.52 41.30 -10.10
C GLU A 62 -6.72 42.64 -9.38
N GLU A 63 -5.71 43.49 -9.44
CA GLU A 63 -5.77 44.84 -8.89
C GLU A 63 -5.75 45.84 -10.04
N TYR A 64 -6.86 46.55 -10.21
CA TYR A 64 -7.02 47.60 -11.22
C TYR A 64 -6.49 48.91 -10.65
N GLY A 65 -5.25 49.26 -10.98
CA GLY A 65 -4.69 50.59 -10.75
C GLY A 65 -4.88 51.49 -11.97
N GLU A 66 -5.06 52.81 -11.77
CA GLU A 66 -5.26 53.80 -12.85
C GLU A 66 -4.12 53.86 -13.89
N ILE A 67 -2.94 53.31 -13.59
CA ILE A 67 -1.73 53.44 -14.43
C ILE A 67 -1.17 52.08 -14.90
N THR A 68 -1.41 50.98 -14.17
CA THR A 68 -0.99 49.63 -14.57
C THR A 68 -1.90 48.55 -13.97
N ASN A 69 -2.41 47.65 -14.82
CA ASN A 69 -3.15 46.46 -14.38
C ASN A 69 -2.17 45.35 -14.01
N PHE A 70 -2.05 45.02 -12.72
CA PHE A 70 -1.31 43.84 -12.27
C PHE A 70 -2.25 42.65 -12.16
N ARG A 71 -2.07 41.69 -13.07
CA ARG A 71 -2.82 40.42 -13.10
C ARG A 71 -1.86 39.26 -12.89
N ILE A 72 -2.04 38.53 -11.78
CA ILE A 72 -1.29 37.29 -11.53
C ILE A 72 -2.16 36.13 -11.98
N ASP A 73 -1.86 35.64 -13.18
CA ASP A 73 -2.46 34.43 -13.72
C ASP A 73 -1.75 33.19 -13.17
N THR A 74 -2.50 32.31 -12.51
CA THR A 74 -2.00 30.97 -12.18
C THR A 74 -2.75 29.92 -12.99
N TYR A 75 -2.04 28.94 -13.52
CA TYR A 75 -2.65 27.80 -14.20
C TYR A 75 -2.82 26.67 -13.19
N SER A 76 -4.07 26.31 -12.92
CA SER A 76 -4.39 25.17 -12.06
C SER A 76 -4.77 23.97 -12.92
N CYS A 77 -4.22 22.81 -12.59
CA CYS A 77 -4.61 21.56 -13.21
C CYS A 77 -5.83 21.00 -12.45
N SER A 78 -6.97 20.86 -13.11
CA SER A 78 -8.19 20.34 -12.48
C SER A 78 -8.81 19.23 -13.33
N THR A 79 -9.17 18.12 -12.69
CA THR A 79 -9.96 17.07 -13.31
C THR A 79 -11.43 17.47 -13.25
N ILE A 80 -12.00 17.86 -14.39
CA ILE A 80 -13.41 18.24 -14.47
C ILE A 80 -14.17 17.03 -15.02
N LEU A 81 -14.58 16.12 -14.12
CA LEU A 81 -15.44 15.02 -14.50
C LEU A 81 -16.90 15.50 -14.60
N PRO A 82 -17.67 14.99 -15.58
CA PRO A 82 -19.12 15.17 -15.59
C PRO A 82 -19.73 14.69 -14.26
N LYS A 83 -20.67 15.45 -13.69
CA LYS A 83 -21.26 15.14 -12.37
C LYS A 83 -21.76 13.70 -12.23
N HIS A 84 -22.46 13.20 -13.25
CA HIS A 84 -22.98 11.83 -13.27
C HIS A 84 -21.85 10.78 -13.22
N LEU A 85 -20.72 11.04 -13.89
CA LEU A 85 -19.59 10.11 -13.95
C LEU A 85 -18.71 10.21 -12.71
N SER A 86 -18.56 11.42 -12.15
CA SER A 86 -17.79 11.72 -10.95
C SER A 86 -18.22 10.85 -9.77
N LEU A 87 -19.53 10.63 -9.61
CA LEU A 87 -20.04 9.81 -8.51
C LEU A 87 -19.60 8.35 -8.61
N TYR A 88 -19.76 7.73 -9.78
CA TYR A 88 -19.37 6.33 -9.97
C TYR A 88 -17.86 6.15 -9.90
N VAL A 89 -17.08 7.04 -10.50
CA VAL A 89 -15.62 6.96 -10.50
C VAL A 89 -15.05 7.12 -9.09
N ASN A 90 -15.48 8.17 -8.37
CA ASN A 90 -14.99 8.42 -7.01
C ASN A 90 -15.52 7.36 -6.02
N GLY A 91 -16.73 6.85 -6.21
CA GLY A 91 -17.29 5.76 -5.40
C GLY A 91 -16.54 4.44 -5.62
N PHE A 92 -16.25 4.09 -6.87
CA PHE A 92 -15.41 2.94 -7.21
C PHE A 92 -14.00 3.09 -6.61
N ALA A 93 -13.38 4.25 -6.79
CA ALA A 93 -12.08 4.55 -6.21
C ALA A 93 -12.10 4.44 -4.67
N LEU A 94 -13.13 4.98 -4.00
CA LEU A 94 -13.28 4.85 -2.54
C LEU A 94 -13.34 3.38 -2.09
N ILE A 95 -14.12 2.54 -2.80
CA ILE A 95 -14.26 1.13 -2.44
C ILE A 95 -12.93 0.39 -2.61
N PHE A 96 -12.28 0.54 -3.77
CA PHE A 96 -11.11 -0.25 -4.13
C PHE A 96 -9.79 0.31 -3.58
N ASP A 97 -9.65 1.63 -3.47
CA ASP A 97 -8.43 2.28 -2.97
C ASP A 97 -8.48 2.57 -1.46
N PHE A 98 -9.65 2.51 -0.82
CA PHE A 98 -9.78 2.78 0.63
C PHE A 98 -10.49 1.69 1.43
N ILE A 99 -11.68 1.22 1.05
CA ILE A 99 -12.47 0.32 1.91
C ILE A 99 -11.92 -1.12 1.90
N VAL A 100 -11.85 -1.75 0.73
CA VAL A 100 -11.31 -3.12 0.56
C VAL A 100 -9.90 -3.24 1.19
N PRO A 101 -8.99 -2.31 0.90
CA PRO A 101 -7.74 -2.12 1.61
C PRO A 101 -7.78 -2.21 3.14
N ILE A 102 -8.62 -1.42 3.80
CA ILE A 102 -8.73 -1.36 5.26
C ILE A 102 -9.22 -2.70 5.79
N LEU A 103 -10.24 -3.27 5.15
CA LEU A 103 -10.80 -4.56 5.53
C LEU A 103 -9.74 -5.66 5.49
N LEU A 104 -8.90 -5.68 4.46
CA LEU A 104 -7.80 -6.64 4.36
C LEU A 104 -6.79 -6.50 5.50
N VAL A 105 -6.43 -5.26 5.88
CA VAL A 105 -5.53 -5.00 7.01
C VAL A 105 -6.15 -5.43 8.35
N ILE A 106 -7.45 -5.20 8.54
CA ILE A 106 -8.18 -5.63 9.75
C ILE A 106 -8.21 -7.17 9.83
N ILE A 107 -8.54 -7.84 8.73
CA ILE A 107 -8.55 -9.31 8.66
C ILE A 107 -7.15 -9.86 8.98
N LEU A 108 -6.10 -9.28 8.41
CA LEU A 108 -4.74 -9.67 8.74
C LEU A 108 -4.41 -9.50 10.22
N LEU A 109 -4.74 -8.33 10.77
CA LEU A 109 -4.41 -8.01 12.15
C LEU A 109 -5.12 -8.98 13.11
N THR A 110 -6.39 -9.29 12.85
CA THR A 110 -7.17 -10.25 13.65
C THR A 110 -6.58 -11.67 13.54
N VAL A 111 -6.22 -12.12 12.34
CA VAL A 111 -5.55 -13.42 12.12
C VAL A 111 -4.17 -13.47 12.80
N LEU A 112 -3.41 -12.38 12.73
CA LEU A 112 -2.08 -12.28 13.36
C LEU A 112 -2.21 -12.44 14.88
N ILE A 113 -3.08 -11.65 15.51
CA ILE A 113 -3.31 -11.66 16.96
C ILE A 113 -3.83 -13.03 17.41
N GLY A 114 -4.79 -13.61 16.68
CA GLY A 114 -5.32 -14.93 16.98
C GLY A 114 -4.26 -16.03 16.99
N ARG A 115 -3.26 -15.94 16.10
CA ARG A 115 -2.13 -16.90 16.07
C ARG A 115 -1.10 -16.67 17.16
N VAL A 116 -0.86 -15.41 17.57
CA VAL A 116 0.06 -15.11 18.69
C VAL A 116 -0.44 -15.79 19.96
N ASN A 117 -1.75 -15.76 20.20
CA ASN A 117 -2.35 -16.35 21.39
C ASN A 117 -2.35 -17.89 21.38
N ALA A 118 -2.24 -18.53 20.21
CA ALA A 118 -2.44 -19.97 20.07
C ALA A 118 -1.15 -20.82 20.02
N ARG A 119 0.04 -20.24 19.82
CA ARG A 119 1.30 -21.00 19.63
C ARG A 119 2.43 -20.54 20.55
N ARG A 120 3.25 -21.49 21.03
CA ARG A 120 4.50 -21.20 21.74
C ARG A 120 5.51 -20.49 20.80
N PRO A 121 6.30 -19.53 21.30
CA PRO A 121 7.21 -18.75 20.46
C PRO A 121 8.34 -19.62 19.92
N GLN A 122 8.28 -19.98 18.64
CA GLN A 122 9.45 -20.43 17.88
C GLN A 122 10.18 -19.21 17.29
N THR A 123 11.49 -19.30 17.13
CA THR A 123 12.35 -18.21 16.61
C THR A 123 11.93 -17.70 15.23
N ASN A 124 11.44 -18.59 14.35
CA ASN A 124 10.91 -18.21 13.03
C ASN A 124 9.61 -17.38 13.11
N TYR A 125 8.86 -17.49 14.21
CA TYR A 125 7.61 -16.75 14.42
C TYR A 125 7.86 -15.26 14.73
N LEU A 126 8.90 -14.96 15.52
CA LEU A 126 9.27 -13.59 15.88
C LEU A 126 9.65 -12.75 14.66
N ASN A 127 10.41 -13.33 13.72
CA ASN A 127 10.77 -12.64 12.49
C ASN A 127 9.56 -12.40 11.59
N GLN A 128 8.63 -13.37 11.49
CA GLN A 128 7.39 -13.19 10.74
C GLN A 128 6.50 -12.10 11.35
N TRP A 129 6.42 -12.03 12.69
CA TRP A 129 5.65 -11.00 13.38
C TRP A 129 6.22 -9.60 13.14
N LYS A 130 7.54 -9.42 13.21
CA LYS A 130 8.20 -8.14 12.88
C LYS A 130 7.89 -7.70 11.46
N ILE A 131 8.03 -8.61 10.50
CA ILE A 131 7.73 -8.33 9.09
C ILE A 131 6.26 -7.89 8.91
N ASN A 132 5.30 -8.66 9.48
CA ASN A 132 3.89 -8.32 9.40
C ASN A 132 3.57 -6.98 10.09
N SER A 133 4.21 -6.68 11.21
CA SER A 133 4.06 -5.41 11.91
C SER A 133 4.50 -4.22 11.05
N PHE A 134 5.65 -4.33 10.36
CA PHE A 134 6.09 -3.27 9.44
C PHE A 134 5.16 -3.08 8.25
N ILE A 135 4.56 -4.16 7.72
CA ILE A 135 3.57 -4.08 6.65
C ILE A 135 2.29 -3.37 7.12
N ILE A 136 1.79 -3.72 8.31
CA ILE A 136 0.62 -3.07 8.92
C ILE A 136 0.90 -1.59 9.17
N LEU A 137 2.09 -1.25 9.67
CA LEU A 137 2.52 0.13 9.88
C LEU A 137 2.58 0.92 8.56
N LEU A 138 3.13 0.33 7.50
CA LEU A 138 3.19 0.97 6.18
C LEU A 138 1.78 1.21 5.62
N ALA A 139 0.87 0.25 5.81
CA ALA A 139 -0.51 0.37 5.38
C ALA A 139 -1.26 1.45 6.18
N SER A 140 -1.11 1.48 7.50
CA SER A 140 -1.78 2.47 8.37
C SER A 140 -1.30 3.90 8.09
N LEU A 141 0.01 4.11 7.91
CA LEU A 141 0.57 5.39 7.50
C LEU A 141 -0.01 5.87 6.17
N HIS A 142 -0.28 4.96 5.25
CA HIS A 142 -0.92 5.32 3.99
C HIS A 142 -2.39 5.69 4.15
N PHE A 143 -3.16 4.92 4.94
CA PHE A 143 -4.56 5.26 5.18
C PHE A 143 -4.70 6.64 5.83
N LEU A 144 -3.87 6.93 6.83
CA LEU A 144 -3.82 8.24 7.46
C LEU A 144 -3.50 9.34 6.45
N ALA A 145 -2.62 9.06 5.48
CA ALA A 145 -2.25 10.03 4.47
C ALA A 145 -3.40 10.42 3.53
N TYR A 146 -4.24 9.44 3.18
CA TYR A 146 -5.33 9.62 2.22
C TYR A 146 -6.67 9.93 2.91
N LEU A 147 -6.76 9.84 4.23
CA LEU A 147 -7.98 10.13 4.97
C LEU A 147 -8.52 11.54 4.68
N PRO A 148 -7.71 12.63 4.64
CA PRO A 148 -8.21 13.96 4.27
C PRO A 148 -8.81 14.00 2.86
N HIS A 149 -8.27 13.23 1.92
CA HIS A 149 -8.75 13.17 0.53
C HIS A 149 -10.14 12.53 0.47
N TRP A 150 -10.31 11.37 1.09
CA TRP A 150 -11.61 10.68 1.11
C TRP A 150 -12.65 11.44 1.91
N THR A 151 -12.26 12.08 3.01
CA THR A 151 -13.14 12.99 3.76
C THR A 151 -13.61 14.16 2.90
N ALA A 152 -12.73 14.76 2.10
CA ALA A 152 -13.11 15.84 1.18
C ALA A 152 -14.10 15.37 0.11
N ILE A 153 -13.87 14.19 -0.49
CA ILE A 153 -14.79 13.60 -1.48
C ILE A 153 -16.16 13.31 -0.85
N LEU A 154 -16.19 12.69 0.34
CA LEU A 154 -17.45 12.39 1.04
C LEU A 154 -18.21 13.65 1.43
N LEU A 155 -17.51 14.69 1.90
CA LEU A 155 -18.13 15.97 2.21
C LEU A 155 -18.74 16.62 0.97
N LEU A 156 -18.05 16.59 -0.17
CA LEU A 156 -18.59 17.08 -1.43
C LEU A 156 -19.87 16.33 -1.83
N PHE A 157 -19.90 15.01 -1.65
CA PHE A 157 -21.12 14.22 -1.90
C PHE A 157 -22.28 14.60 -0.97
N VAL A 158 -22.00 14.78 0.32
CA VAL A 158 -23.03 15.17 1.30
C VAL A 158 -23.55 16.58 0.99
N ALA A 159 -22.66 17.52 0.66
CA ALA A 159 -23.05 18.88 0.31
C ALA A 159 -23.88 18.94 -0.97
N GLU A 160 -23.53 18.15 -2.00
CA GLU A 160 -24.27 18.11 -3.26
C GLU A 160 -25.65 17.45 -3.09
N ASN A 161 -25.75 16.37 -2.31
CA ASN A 161 -27.02 15.64 -2.16
C ASN A 161 -27.96 16.25 -1.11
N TRP A 162 -27.42 16.83 -0.02
CA TRP A 162 -28.21 17.34 1.10
C TRP A 162 -28.23 18.87 1.16
N SER A 163 -27.69 19.56 0.16
CA SER A 163 -27.61 21.03 0.11
C SER A 163 -26.95 21.65 1.36
N MET A 164 -26.04 20.91 1.99
CA MET A 164 -25.35 21.34 3.20
C MET A 164 -24.24 22.33 2.84
N HIS A 165 -24.22 23.49 3.49
CA HIS A 165 -23.13 24.44 3.33
C HIS A 165 -21.87 23.96 4.05
N ILE A 166 -20.77 23.83 3.32
CA ILE A 166 -19.46 23.48 3.87
C ILE A 166 -18.72 24.80 4.19
N PRO A 167 -18.25 25.00 5.44
CA PRO A 167 -17.45 26.17 5.78
C PRO A 167 -16.16 26.26 4.96
N ASP A 168 -15.83 27.46 4.47
CA ASP A 168 -14.65 27.70 3.62
C ASP A 168 -13.33 27.30 4.30
N TRP A 169 -13.21 27.56 5.60
CA TRP A 169 -12.02 27.20 6.38
C TRP A 169 -11.76 25.67 6.36
N MET A 170 -12.82 24.86 6.33
CA MET A 170 -12.70 23.41 6.29
C MET A 170 -12.24 22.92 4.91
N LEU A 171 -12.75 23.52 3.82
CA LEU A 171 -12.30 23.22 2.46
C LEU A 171 -10.82 23.58 2.26
N VAL A 172 -10.41 24.74 2.75
CA VAL A 172 -8.99 25.17 2.68
C VAL A 172 -8.11 24.22 3.49
N ALA A 173 -8.49 23.88 4.73
CA ALA A 173 -7.73 22.96 5.57
C ALA A 173 -7.59 21.58 4.90
N LEU A 174 -8.68 21.00 4.40
CA LEU A 174 -8.65 19.70 3.72
C LEU A 174 -7.77 19.76 2.47
N ARG A 175 -7.85 20.82 1.67
CA ARG A 175 -6.99 20.97 0.48
C ARG A 175 -5.51 20.99 0.84
N GLN A 176 -5.12 21.69 1.92
CA GLN A 176 -3.74 21.71 2.39
C GLN A 176 -3.29 20.33 2.90
N LEU A 177 -4.14 19.64 3.67
CA LEU A 177 -3.84 18.31 4.18
C LEU A 177 -3.68 17.28 3.05
N VAL A 178 -4.54 17.31 2.04
CA VAL A 178 -4.47 16.44 0.85
C VAL A 178 -3.15 16.61 0.10
N LEU A 179 -2.60 17.83 0.07
CA LEU A 179 -1.31 18.09 -0.57
C LEU A 179 -0.15 17.59 0.31
N ILE A 180 -0.17 17.88 1.60
CA ILE A 180 0.99 17.65 2.48
C ILE A 180 1.11 16.18 2.90
N PHE A 181 0.01 15.54 3.27
CA PHE A 181 0.02 14.23 3.92
C PHE A 181 0.61 13.10 3.05
N PRO A 182 0.27 12.97 1.76
CA PRO A 182 0.90 11.97 0.90
C PRO A 182 2.42 12.12 0.80
N HIS A 183 2.92 13.36 0.78
CA HIS A 183 4.36 13.65 0.75
C HIS A 183 5.04 13.30 2.08
N LEU A 184 4.43 13.65 3.21
CA LEU A 184 4.92 13.22 4.52
C LEU A 184 4.99 11.70 4.63
N THR A 185 3.94 11.00 4.21
CA THR A 185 3.93 9.53 4.25
C THR A 185 4.99 8.93 3.34
N ALA A 186 5.23 9.48 2.15
CA ALA A 186 6.35 9.07 1.32
C ALA A 186 7.71 9.29 2.02
N ALA A 187 7.88 10.43 2.70
CA ALA A 187 9.08 10.78 3.44
C ALA A 187 9.28 9.94 4.72
N PHE A 188 8.25 9.35 5.31
CA PHE A 188 8.38 8.44 6.45
C PHE A 188 8.40 6.96 6.06
N ALA A 189 7.84 6.60 4.90
CA ALA A 189 7.71 5.23 4.44
C ALA A 189 9.05 4.50 4.25
N TRP A 190 10.15 5.22 4.02
CA TRP A 190 11.48 4.60 3.87
C TRP A 190 11.97 3.95 5.16
N ILE A 191 11.53 4.39 6.34
CA ILE A 191 11.96 3.85 7.64
C ILE A 191 11.46 2.41 7.84
N PRO A 192 10.15 2.12 7.78
CA PRO A 192 9.68 0.74 7.85
C PRO A 192 10.11 -0.08 6.63
N LEU A 193 10.24 0.53 5.45
CA LEU A 193 10.64 -0.17 4.24
C LEU A 193 12.11 -0.63 4.29
N SER A 194 13.02 0.19 4.83
CA SER A 194 14.43 -0.18 4.99
C SER A 194 14.58 -1.36 5.95
N ASN A 195 13.93 -1.31 7.11
CA ASN A 195 13.89 -2.41 8.09
C ASN A 195 13.23 -3.68 7.53
N LEU A 196 12.18 -3.53 6.73
CA LEU A 196 11.53 -4.66 6.06
C LEU A 196 12.48 -5.31 5.04
N SER A 197 13.21 -4.50 4.27
CA SER A 197 14.16 -4.98 3.26
C SER A 197 15.31 -5.78 3.88
N THR A 198 15.84 -5.34 5.01
CA THR A 198 16.92 -6.04 5.74
C THR A 198 16.42 -7.36 6.29
N LEU A 199 15.25 -7.38 6.94
CA LEU A 199 14.64 -8.60 7.46
C LEU A 199 14.32 -9.63 6.37
N LEU A 200 13.82 -9.18 5.21
CA LEU A 200 13.57 -10.07 4.07
C LEU A 200 14.87 -10.59 3.45
N GLY A 201 15.91 -9.76 3.37
CA GLY A 201 17.24 -10.15 2.91
C GLY A 201 17.88 -11.21 3.80
N ASP A 202 17.85 -11.02 5.12
CA ASP A 202 18.37 -11.98 6.09
C ASP A 202 17.60 -13.30 6.04
N ARG A 203 16.27 -13.24 5.89
CA ARG A 203 15.44 -14.43 5.69
C ARG A 203 15.81 -15.19 4.43
N ALA A 204 16.01 -14.49 3.31
CA ALA A 204 16.38 -15.11 2.04
C ALA A 204 17.75 -15.81 2.13
N ARG A 205 18.73 -15.17 2.79
CA ARG A 205 20.05 -15.78 3.06
C ARG A 205 19.95 -17.04 3.91
N ASN A 206 19.14 -17.02 4.97
CA ASN A 206 18.96 -18.18 5.85
C ASN A 206 18.30 -19.37 5.14
N VAL A 207 17.32 -19.12 4.27
CA VAL A 207 16.70 -20.19 3.46
C VAL A 207 17.70 -20.79 2.47
N CYS A 208 18.55 -19.95 1.87
CA CYS A 208 19.59 -20.38 0.96
C CYS A 208 20.65 -21.23 1.69
N SER A 209 21.13 -20.80 2.86
CA SER A 209 22.12 -21.54 3.65
C SER A 209 21.58 -22.87 4.15
N GLU A 210 20.31 -22.95 4.58
CA GLU A 210 19.66 -24.22 4.93
C GLU A 210 19.56 -25.17 3.73
N SER A 211 19.23 -24.64 2.55
CA SER A 211 19.11 -25.44 1.32
C SER A 211 20.47 -25.98 0.89
N PHE A 212 21.51 -25.14 0.91
CA PHE A 212 22.89 -25.56 0.65
C PHE A 212 23.39 -26.56 1.70
N GLY A 213 23.10 -26.36 2.99
CA GLY A 213 23.49 -27.28 4.06
C GLY A 213 22.81 -28.65 3.98
N LYS A 214 21.60 -28.73 3.41
CA LYS A 214 20.94 -30.01 3.10
C LYS A 214 21.58 -30.72 1.90
N LEU A 215 22.10 -29.96 0.93
CA LEU A 215 22.81 -30.48 -0.25
C LEU A 215 24.23 -30.95 0.08
N THR A 216 24.91 -30.29 1.02
CA THR A 216 26.30 -30.63 1.42
C THR A 216 26.39 -31.59 2.60
N ARG A 217 25.27 -31.89 3.28
CA ARG A 217 25.27 -32.96 4.29
C ARG A 217 25.54 -34.30 3.61
N PRO A 218 26.64 -35.00 3.94
CA PRO A 218 26.83 -36.36 3.45
C PRO A 218 25.61 -37.18 3.87
N LYS A 219 24.97 -37.85 2.90
CA LYS A 219 23.97 -38.89 3.19
C LYS A 219 24.66 -39.86 4.14
N ARG A 220 24.30 -39.83 5.43
CA ARG A 220 24.65 -40.91 6.35
C ARG A 220 24.10 -42.18 5.70
N GLN A 221 24.99 -43.01 5.17
CA GLN A 221 24.60 -44.35 4.77
C GLN A 221 24.06 -45.03 6.03
N PRO A 222 22.84 -45.59 5.98
CA PRO A 222 22.35 -46.41 7.06
C PRO A 222 23.18 -47.70 7.05
N GLY A 223 24.25 -47.77 7.85
CA GLY A 223 25.04 -48.99 7.97
C GLY A 223 26.47 -48.86 8.49
N THR A 224 27.13 -47.70 8.40
CA THR A 224 28.51 -47.57 8.91
C THR A 224 28.50 -47.00 10.32
N TRP A 225 28.44 -47.90 11.30
CA TRP A 225 28.94 -47.63 12.64
C TRP A 225 30.45 -47.46 12.53
N VAL A 226 30.93 -46.23 12.59
CA VAL A 226 32.33 -45.98 12.92
C VAL A 226 32.37 -45.98 14.44
N GLU A 227 32.78 -47.11 15.01
CA GLU A 227 33.29 -47.16 16.38
C GLU A 227 34.55 -46.29 16.42
N GLU A 228 34.40 -45.03 16.86
CA GLU A 228 35.53 -44.28 17.39
C GLU A 228 35.85 -44.85 18.78
N SER A 229 36.69 -45.87 18.79
CA SER A 229 37.45 -46.27 19.97
C SER A 229 38.54 -45.22 20.22
N CYS A 230 38.21 -44.24 21.06
CA CYS A 230 39.24 -43.45 21.73
C CYS A 230 39.95 -44.33 22.77
N PHE A 231 41.18 -44.72 22.44
CA PHE A 231 42.27 -44.85 23.41
C PHE A 231 42.81 -43.45 23.76
#